data_AF-A0A521TZU1-F1
#
_entry.id   AF-A0A521TZU1-F1
#
_cell.length_a   1.000
_cell.length_b   1.000
_cell.length_c   1.000
_cell.angle_alpha   90.00
_cell.angle_beta   90.00
_cell.angle_gamma   90.00
#
_symmetry.space_group_name_H-M   'P 1'
#
loop_
_entity.id
_entity.type
_entity.pdbx_description
1 polymer ?
#
loop_
_entity_poly.entity_id
_entity_poly.type
_entity_poly.pdbx_seq_one_letter_code
_entity_poly.pdbx_strand_id
1 'polypeptide(L)'
;MGTSPSARLSWSEICSNRSFRGRWVALDDCRYDERSNQPAEGTVIDADDDLGALCNRMKQEQRRSCSILFCEGLSGIRNFFKH
;
A
#
# COMPACT_ATOMS: atom_id res chain seq x y z
N MET A 1 2.79 24.02 10.51
CA MET A 1 2.90 23.46 9.15
C MET A 1 2.32 22.07 9.24
N GLY A 2 1.05 21.89 8.87
CA GLY A 2 0.35 20.61 9.02
C GLY A 2 0.90 19.62 8.00
N THR A 3 1.44 18.52 8.49
CA THR A 3 1.76 17.33 7.71
C THR A 3 0.54 16.94 6.89
N SER A 4 0.64 16.99 5.56
CA SER A 4 -0.48 16.73 4.66
C SER A 4 -1.13 15.38 5.00
N PRO A 5 -2.47 15.29 5.01
CA PRO A 5 -3.17 14.04 5.25
C PRO A 5 -2.78 13.07 4.15
N SER A 6 -2.45 11.84 4.52
CA SER A 6 -2.22 10.71 3.63
C SER A 6 -3.19 10.76 2.45
N ALA A 7 -2.72 11.26 1.32
CA ALA A 7 -3.57 11.44 0.16
C ALA A 7 -3.93 10.05 -0.38
N ARG A 8 -5.21 9.83 -0.72
CA ARG A 8 -5.60 8.65 -1.48
C ARG A 8 -4.88 8.69 -2.82
N LEU A 9 -4.03 7.70 -3.06
CA LEU A 9 -3.29 7.56 -4.29
C LEU A 9 -3.83 6.37 -5.07
N SER A 10 -3.98 6.54 -6.38
CA SER A 10 -4.26 5.43 -7.27
C SER A 10 -3.04 4.51 -7.33
N TRP A 11 -3.27 3.23 -7.61
CA TRP A 11 -2.15 2.29 -7.71
C TRP A 11 -1.14 2.69 -8.79
N SER A 12 -1.61 3.24 -9.90
CA SER A 12 -0.75 3.80 -10.95
C SER A 12 0.17 4.92 -10.44
N GLU A 13 -0.29 5.77 -9.52
CA GLU A 13 0.51 6.83 -8.90
C GLU A 13 1.56 6.24 -7.96
N ILE A 14 1.18 5.26 -7.14
CA ILE A 14 2.09 4.55 -6.23
C ILE A 14 3.19 3.86 -7.03
N CYS A 15 2.83 3.17 -8.11
CA CYS A 15 3.76 2.47 -8.99
C CYS A 15 4.66 3.42 -9.79
N SER A 16 4.11 4.57 -10.22
CA SER A 16 4.89 5.63 -10.87
C SER A 16 5.88 6.29 -9.91
N ASN A 17 5.57 6.28 -8.62
CA ASN A 17 6.42 6.85 -7.59
C ASN A 17 7.58 5.91 -7.23
N ARG A 18 8.80 6.35 -7.56
CA ARG A 18 10.03 5.59 -7.29
C ARG A 18 10.28 5.36 -5.79
N SER A 19 9.66 6.11 -4.90
CA SER A 19 9.78 5.92 -3.45
C SER A 19 9.13 4.63 -2.95
N PHE A 20 8.16 4.08 -3.70
CA PHE A 20 7.44 2.86 -3.34
C PHE A 20 7.81 1.65 -4.19
N ARG A 21 8.51 1.89 -5.31
CA ARG A 21 8.91 0.84 -6.24
C ARG A 21 9.96 -0.09 -5.60
N GLY A 22 9.72 -1.40 -5.70
CA GLY A 22 10.54 -2.44 -5.08
C GLY A 22 10.32 -2.58 -3.58
N ARG A 23 9.23 -2.03 -3.03
CA ARG A 23 8.92 -2.03 -1.60
C ARG A 23 7.50 -2.52 -1.34
N TRP A 24 7.28 -2.93 -0.09
CA TRP A 24 5.97 -3.20 0.46
C TRP A 24 5.28 -1.91 0.83
N VAL A 25 4.03 -1.78 0.44
CA VAL A 25 3.20 -0.60 0.69
C VAL A 25 1.97 -1.05 1.46
N ALA A 26 1.74 -0.42 2.61
CA ALA A 26 0.52 -0.57 3.36
C ALA A 26 -0.49 0.49 2.90
N LEU A 27 -1.63 0.01 2.40
CA LEU A 27 -2.77 0.83 2.04
C LEU A 27 -3.89 0.69 3.06
N ASP A 28 -4.41 1.82 3.50
CA ASP A 28 -5.67 1.91 4.26
C ASP A 28 -6.82 2.30 3.32
N ASP A 29 -8.03 1.88 3.66
CA ASP A 29 -9.24 2.18 2.87
C ASP A 29 -9.07 1.81 1.38
N CYS A 30 -8.47 0.65 1.12
CA CYS A 30 -8.12 0.23 -0.24
C CYS A 30 -9.37 -0.19 -1.02
N ARG A 31 -9.60 0.46 -2.15
CA ARG A 31 -10.65 0.12 -3.10
C ARG A 31 -10.08 -0.78 -4.18
N TYR A 32 -10.70 -1.94 -4.37
CA TYR A 32 -10.30 -2.91 -5.39
C TYR A 32 -11.19 -2.76 -6.63
N ASP A 33 -10.58 -2.86 -7.81
CA ASP A 33 -11.31 -2.92 -9.06
C ASP A 33 -11.93 -4.31 -9.23
N GLU A 34 -13.25 -4.37 -9.43
CA GLU A 34 -14.00 -5.62 -9.51
C GLU A 34 -13.64 -6.46 -10.76
N ARG A 35 -13.12 -5.82 -11.82
CA ARG A 35 -12.71 -6.55 -13.04
C ARG A 35 -11.34 -7.18 -12.91
N SER A 36 -10.41 -6.46 -12.31
CA SER A 36 -9.01 -6.89 -12.24
C SER A 36 -8.64 -7.56 -10.91
N ASN A 37 -9.52 -7.45 -9.90
CA ASN A 37 -9.26 -7.84 -8.51
C ASN A 37 -7.96 -7.22 -7.95
N GLN A 38 -7.58 -6.08 -8.51
CA GLN A 38 -6.37 -5.32 -8.18
C GLN A 38 -6.76 -4.09 -7.37
N PRO A 39 -5.87 -3.61 -6.48
CA PRO A 39 -6.08 -2.34 -5.81
C PRO A 39 -6.17 -1.21 -6.85
N ALA A 40 -7.31 -0.53 -6.91
CA ALA A 40 -7.51 0.62 -7.79
C ALA A 40 -6.93 1.89 -7.15
N GLU A 41 -7.25 2.10 -5.86
CA GLU A 41 -6.82 3.26 -5.09
C GLU A 41 -6.76 2.92 -3.59
N GLY A 42 -5.95 3.66 -2.85
CA GLY A 42 -5.87 3.52 -1.40
C GLY A 42 -5.03 4.61 -0.77
N THR A 43 -5.10 4.69 0.55
CA THR A 43 -4.32 5.66 1.31
C THR A 43 -3.00 5.02 1.70
N VAL A 44 -1.88 5.48 1.16
CA VAL A 44 -0.56 5.01 1.60
C VAL A 44 -0.33 5.52 3.02
N ILE A 45 -0.32 4.59 3.97
CA ILE A 45 -0.06 4.90 5.38
C ILE A 45 1.38 4.60 5.77
N ASP A 46 2.02 3.64 5.09
CA ASP A 46 3.40 3.26 5.35
C ASP A 46 3.98 2.48 4.17
N ALA A 47 5.29 2.48 4.02
CA ALA A 47 6.00 1.65 3.06
C ALA A 47 7.37 1.24 3.59
N ASP A 48 7.78 0.00 3.33
CA ASP A 48 9.05 -0.57 3.78
C ASP A 48 9.59 -1.60 2.79
N ASP A 49 10.90 -1.80 2.77
CA ASP A 49 11.49 -2.93 2.04
C ASP A 49 11.31 -4.26 2.79
N ASP A 50 11.17 -4.21 4.12
CA ASP A 50 10.95 -5.39 4.96
C ASP A 50 9.48 -5.57 5.34
N LEU A 51 8.86 -6.63 4.82
CA LEU A 51 7.48 -7.01 5.13
C LEU A 51 7.27 -7.25 6.64
N GLY A 52 8.27 -7.82 7.32
CA GLY A 52 8.20 -8.15 8.73
C GLY A 52 8.16 -6.88 9.59
N ALA A 53 9.04 -5.92 9.31
CA ALA A 53 9.08 -4.61 9.95
C ALA A 53 7.78 -3.84 9.71
N LEU A 54 7.29 -3.82 8.47
CA LEU A 54 6.02 -3.18 8.11
C LEU A 54 4.83 -3.82 8.85
N CYS A 55 4.73 -5.15 8.87
CA CYS A 55 3.68 -5.86 9.61
C CYS A 55 3.75 -5.57 11.11
N ASN A 56 4.95 -5.51 11.69
CA ASN A 56 5.14 -5.18 13.09
C ASN A 56 4.68 -3.75 13.41
N ARG A 57 5.01 -2.78 12.57
CA ARG A 57 4.50 -1.39 12.71
C ARG A 57 2.99 -1.33 12.60
N MET A 58 2.39 -1.98 11.59
CA MET A 58 0.92 -2.03 11.43
C MET A 58 0.21 -2.64 12.65
N LYS A 59 0.79 -3.69 13.23
CA LYS A 59 0.28 -4.29 14.48
C LYS A 59 0.36 -3.32 15.66
N GLN A 60 1.45 -2.57 15.80
CA GLN A 60 1.61 -1.58 16.86
C GLN A 60 0.60 -0.43 16.71
N GLU A 61 0.34 0.00 15.48
CA GLU A 61 -0.64 1.04 15.14
C GLU A 61 -2.11 0.58 15.29
N GLN A 62 -2.36 -0.69 15.66
CA GLN A 62 -3.69 -1.31 15.81
C GLN A 62 -4.60 -1.16 14.58
N ARG A 63 -3.99 -1.03 13.40
CA ARG A 63 -4.70 -0.82 12.13
C ARG A 63 -5.19 -2.17 11.60
N ARG A 64 -6.48 -2.44 11.80
CA ARG A 64 -7.10 -3.75 11.49
C ARG A 64 -7.52 -3.93 10.04
N SER A 65 -7.57 -2.86 9.24
CA SER A 65 -8.18 -2.86 7.90
C SER A 65 -7.23 -2.38 6.82
N CYS A 66 -5.96 -2.76 6.89
CA CYS A 66 -4.95 -2.35 5.91
C CYS A 66 -4.58 -3.51 4.97
N SER A 67 -4.37 -3.17 3.72
CA SER A 67 -3.93 -4.07 2.66
C SER A 67 -2.45 -3.89 2.40
N ILE A 68 -1.66 -4.96 2.48
CA ILE A 68 -0.21 -4.91 2.22
C ILE A 68 0.06 -5.47 0.83
N LEU A 69 0.72 -4.65 0.01
CA LEU A 69 0.95 -4.88 -1.41
C LEU A 69 2.43 -4.72 -1.73
N PHE A 70 2.98 -5.60 -2.55
CA PHE A 70 4.35 -5.44 -3.05
C PHE A 70 4.33 -4.75 -4.40
N CYS A 71 5.04 -3.62 -4.50
CA CYS A 71 5.17 -2.88 -5.74
C CYS A 71 6.39 -3.38 -6.52
N GLU A 72 6.24 -4.34 -7.44
CA GLU A 72 7.35 -4.79 -8.31
C GLU A 72 7.68 -3.77 -9.42
N GLY A 73 6.92 -2.69 -9.53
CA GLY A 73 7.01 -1.71 -10.61
C GLY A 73 6.03 -2.01 -11.75
N LEU A 74 6.38 -1.60 -12.97
CA LEU A 74 5.48 -1.63 -14.15
C LEU A 74 4.97 -3.02 -14.56
N SER A 75 5.50 -4.11 -14.00
CA SER A 75 5.32 -5.46 -14.52
C SER A 75 4.46 -6.40 -13.66
N GLY A 76 4.09 -6.01 -12.43
CA GLY A 76 3.28 -6.88 -11.58
C GLY A 76 2.98 -6.31 -10.21
N ILE A 77 1.81 -6.67 -9.68
CA ILE A 77 1.38 -6.37 -8.32
C ILE A 77 1.17 -7.70 -7.61
N ARG A 78 1.79 -7.87 -6.45
CA ARG A 78 1.55 -9.03 -5.59
C ARG A 78 0.74 -8.60 -4.37
N ASN A 79 -0.50 -9.08 -4.32
CA ASN A 79 -1.35 -8.95 -3.14
C ASN A 79 -0.97 -10.03 -2.13
N PHE A 80 -0.56 -9.62 -0.93
CA PHE A 80 -0.07 -10.57 0.07
C PHE A 80 -1.00 -10.69 1.29
N PHE A 81 -1.73 -9.63 1.65
CA PHE A 81 -2.52 -9.65 2.89
C PHE A 81 -3.82 -8.85 2.78
N LYS A 82 -4.96 -9.52 3.04
CA LYS A 82 -6.29 -8.93 3.21
C LYS A 82 -6.89 -9.54 4.49
N HIS A 83 -7.13 -8.73 5.52
CA HIS A 83 -7.87 -9.13 6.73
C HIS A 83 -9.26 -8.53 6.71
#